data_AF-A0A840MNS1-F1
#
_entry.id   AF-A0A840MNS1-F1
#
_cell.length_a   1.000
_cell.length_b   1.000
_cell.length_c   1.000
_cell.angle_alpha   90.00
_cell.angle_beta   90.00
_cell.angle_gamma   90.00
#
_symmetry.space_group_name_H-M   'P 1'
#
loop_
_entity.id
_entity.type
_entity.pdbx_description
1 polymer ?
#
loop_
_entity_poly.entity_id
_entity_poly.type
_entity_poly.pdbx_seq_one_letter_code
_entity_poly.pdbx_strand_id
1 'polypeptide(L)'
;MRPTLLLPTVLLAWLTASGWALATPDVLIVSSEDSPPYQELIQTFSTQLAGRVDQLEISVQSQQQLSDSLSKQPPRLLLTLGVSATEQAIQSNQRVPHLAVLVPRLTYEKLLSSKPATDLRNRSAIYLDQPLDRFLGLARLVVPNLERVAILSSMDPAPPRKPLASALKNPPALVVELIESERDIVPTMQRVLPGTQALLAIPDNKVYTPHTAELVILTAYRQRVPIIGFSSTFTRAGALCSVYSTPSQIGQQAAEIASKVLSGRAVLPAPQYPQHYTISVNDRVARALGMEIKPAPILLERLHQELGEN
;
A
#
# COMPACT_ATOMS: atom_id res chain seq x y z
N MET A 1 -92.42 -14.62 -11.65
CA MET A 1 -91.46 -14.80 -12.76
C MET A 1 -90.07 -14.43 -12.24
N ARG A 2 -89.10 -15.36 -12.34
CA ARG A 2 -87.64 -15.13 -12.13
C ARG A 2 -87.08 -14.32 -13.32
N PRO A 3 -85.98 -13.54 -13.19
CA PRO A 3 -84.59 -14.04 -13.10
C PRO A 3 -83.68 -13.27 -12.07
N THR A 4 -82.82 -13.88 -11.25
CA THR A 4 -81.42 -14.35 -11.47
C THR A 4 -80.45 -13.40 -12.18
N LEU A 5 -79.42 -12.91 -11.47
CA LEU A 5 -78.03 -12.56 -11.89
C LEU A 5 -77.26 -12.10 -10.62
N LEU A 6 -76.44 -12.95 -9.98
CA LEU A 6 -74.99 -13.20 -10.17
C LEU A 6 -74.06 -12.05 -9.69
N LEU A 7 -73.24 -12.40 -8.69
CA LEU A 7 -72.07 -11.74 -8.07
C LEU A 7 -71.04 -11.17 -9.10
N PRO A 8 -70.07 -10.28 -8.74
CA PRO A 8 -69.16 -10.50 -7.60
C PRO A 8 -68.66 -9.29 -6.79
N THR A 9 -68.35 -9.62 -5.54
CA THR A 9 -67.46 -8.97 -4.58
C THR A 9 -66.09 -8.62 -5.18
N VAL A 10 -65.75 -7.33 -5.21
CA VAL A 10 -64.39 -6.84 -5.48
C VAL A 10 -63.60 -6.93 -4.18
N LEU A 11 -62.77 -7.97 -4.07
CA LEU A 11 -61.75 -8.11 -3.04
C LEU A 11 -60.53 -7.31 -3.49
N LEU A 12 -60.38 -6.08 -2.99
CA LEU A 12 -59.22 -5.24 -3.30
C LEU A 12 -58.01 -5.77 -2.51
N ALA A 13 -57.26 -6.68 -3.13
CA ALA A 13 -56.01 -7.19 -2.61
C ALA A 13 -55.00 -6.05 -2.46
N TRP A 14 -54.67 -5.69 -1.21
CA TRP A 14 -53.47 -4.92 -0.89
C TRP A 14 -52.25 -5.79 -1.25
N LEU A 15 -51.72 -5.62 -2.47
CA LEU A 15 -50.37 -6.02 -2.77
C LEU A 15 -49.42 -5.12 -1.97
N THR A 16 -49.00 -5.59 -0.81
CA THR A 16 -47.75 -5.14 -0.20
C THR A 16 -46.62 -5.58 -1.14
N ALA A 17 -46.28 -4.73 -2.10
CA ALA A 17 -45.01 -4.79 -2.80
C ALA A 17 -43.93 -4.47 -1.77
N SER A 18 -43.56 -5.46 -0.98
CA SER A 18 -42.30 -5.48 -0.26
C SER A 18 -41.23 -5.55 -1.33
N GLY A 19 -40.91 -4.41 -1.93
CA GLY A 19 -39.70 -4.27 -2.72
C GLY A 19 -38.56 -4.62 -1.78
N TRP A 20 -37.93 -5.77 -2.01
CA TRP A 20 -36.62 -6.03 -1.48
C TRP A 20 -35.73 -5.01 -2.18
N ALA A 21 -35.61 -3.82 -1.58
CA ALA A 21 -34.57 -2.89 -1.95
C ALA A 21 -33.27 -3.67 -1.71
N LEU A 22 -32.63 -4.12 -2.79
CA LEU A 22 -31.28 -4.66 -2.74
C LEU A 22 -30.46 -3.58 -2.03
N ALA A 23 -30.04 -3.87 -0.81
CA ALA A 23 -29.26 -2.94 -0.02
C ALA A 23 -28.00 -2.57 -0.81
N THR A 24 -27.71 -1.28 -0.86
CA THR A 24 -26.47 -0.79 -1.47
C THR A 24 -25.32 -1.21 -0.56
N PRO A 25 -24.27 -1.88 -1.07
CA PRO A 25 -23.15 -2.27 -0.21
C PRO A 25 -22.53 -1.02 0.42
N ASP A 26 -22.33 -1.05 1.73
CA ASP A 26 -21.64 0.03 2.42
C ASP A 26 -20.19 0.14 1.93
N VAL A 27 -19.55 -1.01 1.73
CA VAL A 27 -18.19 -1.11 1.21
C VAL A 27 -18.13 -2.08 0.04
N LEU A 28 -17.62 -1.59 -1.09
CA LEU A 28 -17.20 -2.45 -2.20
C LEU A 28 -15.68 -2.57 -2.17
N ILE A 29 -15.17 -3.79 -2.02
CA ILE A 29 -13.75 -4.11 -2.11
C ILE A 29 -13.47 -4.68 -3.49
N VAL A 30 -12.49 -4.12 -4.20
CA VAL A 30 -12.06 -4.59 -5.52
C VAL A 30 -10.59 -4.91 -5.54
N SER A 31 -10.27 -6.15 -5.87
CA SER A 31 -8.91 -6.67 -5.86
C SER A 31 -8.34 -6.82 -7.28
N SER A 32 -7.08 -6.44 -7.45
CA SER A 32 -6.32 -6.66 -8.69
C SER A 32 -6.00 -8.13 -8.93
N GLU A 33 -5.84 -8.89 -7.85
CA GLU A 33 -5.52 -10.32 -7.86
C GLU A 33 -6.10 -11.02 -6.62
N ASP A 34 -6.12 -12.35 -6.65
CA ASP A 34 -6.48 -13.19 -5.51
C ASP A 34 -5.22 -13.89 -4.98
N SER A 35 -4.56 -13.23 -4.02
CA SER A 35 -3.30 -13.70 -3.42
C SER A 35 -3.37 -13.63 -1.88
N PRO A 36 -2.55 -14.42 -1.14
CA PRO A 36 -2.60 -14.44 0.32
C PRO A 36 -2.47 -13.07 0.99
N PRO A 37 -1.59 -12.13 0.54
CA PRO A 37 -1.55 -10.77 1.08
C PRO A 37 -2.87 -10.01 0.95
N TYR A 38 -3.59 -10.19 -0.17
CA TYR A 38 -4.87 -9.52 -0.40
C TYR A 38 -5.95 -10.11 0.50
N GLN A 39 -5.99 -11.44 0.62
CA GLN A 39 -6.93 -12.14 1.50
C GLN A 39 -6.73 -11.75 2.97
N GLU A 40 -5.48 -11.68 3.43
CA GLU A 40 -5.12 -11.25 4.80
C GLU A 40 -5.61 -9.81 5.08
N LEU A 41 -5.41 -8.90 4.12
CA LEU A 41 -5.88 -7.51 4.23
C LEU A 41 -7.41 -7.46 4.30
N ILE A 42 -8.11 -8.16 3.40
CA ILE A 42 -9.58 -8.20 3.35
C ILE A 42 -10.16 -8.75 4.65
N GLN A 43 -9.57 -9.84 5.16
CA GLN A 43 -10.00 -10.46 6.41
C GLN A 43 -9.80 -9.51 7.59
N THR A 44 -8.63 -8.89 7.69
CA THR A 44 -8.33 -7.94 8.77
C THR A 44 -9.23 -6.71 8.70
N PHE A 45 -9.39 -6.14 7.50
CA PHE A 45 -10.29 -5.02 7.26
C PHE A 45 -11.72 -5.33 7.70
N SER A 46 -12.28 -6.45 7.23
CA SER A 46 -13.66 -6.85 7.51
C SER A 46 -13.88 -7.09 9.01
N THR A 47 -12.95 -7.78 9.67
CA THR A 47 -13.00 -8.05 11.11
C THR A 47 -12.94 -6.77 11.93
N GLN A 48 -12.01 -5.87 11.59
CA GLN A 48 -11.84 -4.60 12.29
C GLN A 48 -13.02 -3.67 12.08
N LEU A 49 -13.60 -3.66 10.88
CA LEU A 49 -14.73 -2.79 10.54
C LEU A 49 -16.03 -3.26 11.21
N ALA A 50 -16.29 -4.57 11.25
CA ALA A 50 -17.45 -5.15 11.94
C ALA A 50 -17.48 -4.83 13.44
N GLY A 51 -16.32 -4.66 14.08
CA GLY A 51 -16.24 -4.22 15.48
C GLY A 51 -16.49 -2.72 15.70
N ARG A 52 -16.67 -1.93 14.63
CA ARG A 52 -16.77 -0.45 14.68
C ARG A 52 -18.10 0.09 14.15
N VAL A 53 -18.80 -0.64 13.30
CA VAL A 53 -20.04 -0.20 12.65
C VAL A 53 -21.01 -1.38 12.55
N ASP A 54 -22.23 -1.19 13.05
CA ASP A 54 -23.28 -2.20 13.02
C ASP A 54 -23.93 -2.31 11.63
N GLN A 55 -24.40 -3.51 11.28
CA GLN A 55 -25.17 -3.80 10.07
C GLN A 55 -24.49 -3.37 8.75
N LEU A 56 -23.22 -3.74 8.57
CA LEU A 56 -22.48 -3.46 7.34
C LEU A 56 -22.63 -4.55 6.28
N GLU A 57 -22.84 -4.13 5.05
CA GLU A 57 -22.69 -4.98 3.87
C GLU A 57 -21.35 -4.72 3.17
N ILE A 58 -20.46 -5.72 3.19
CA ILE A 58 -19.17 -5.68 2.49
C ILE A 58 -19.24 -6.66 1.32
N SER A 59 -19.07 -6.15 0.10
CA SER A 59 -18.96 -6.96 -1.12
C SER A 59 -17.50 -7.00 -1.58
N VAL A 60 -16.99 -8.19 -1.88
CA VAL A 60 -15.63 -8.39 -2.44
C VAL A 60 -15.75 -8.88 -3.87
N GLN A 61 -15.08 -8.21 -4.80
CA GLN A 61 -15.17 -8.49 -6.23
C GLN A 61 -13.81 -8.38 -6.91
N SER A 62 -13.71 -8.97 -8.11
CA SER A 62 -12.54 -8.78 -8.96
C SER A 62 -12.67 -7.48 -9.78
N GLN A 63 -11.53 -6.95 -10.24
CA GLN A 63 -11.52 -5.73 -11.06
C GLN A 63 -12.40 -5.81 -12.31
N GLN A 64 -12.52 -7.00 -12.93
CA GLN A 64 -13.36 -7.19 -14.12
C GLN A 64 -14.83 -6.81 -13.90
N GLN A 65 -15.32 -6.88 -12.65
CA GLN A 65 -16.72 -6.62 -12.29
C GLN A 65 -16.97 -5.16 -11.87
N LEU A 66 -15.92 -4.35 -11.73
CA LEU A 66 -15.99 -3.01 -11.13
C LEU A 66 -16.96 -2.08 -11.87
N SER A 67 -16.86 -2.00 -13.20
CA SER A 67 -17.67 -1.08 -14.01
C SER A 67 -19.17 -1.37 -13.88
N ASP A 68 -19.54 -2.65 -13.88
CA ASP A 68 -20.92 -3.10 -13.76
C ASP A 68 -21.48 -2.80 -12.38
N SER A 69 -20.70 -3.07 -11.33
CA SER A 69 -21.10 -2.85 -9.94
C SER A 69 -21.28 -1.36 -9.64
N LEU A 70 -20.34 -0.51 -10.05
CA LEU A 70 -20.43 0.94 -9.84
C LEU A 70 -21.61 1.58 -10.58
N SER A 71 -21.98 1.04 -11.75
CA SER A 71 -23.11 1.57 -12.54
C SER A 71 -24.47 1.17 -11.97
N LYS A 72 -24.56 0.01 -11.33
CA LYS A 72 -25.81 -0.50 -10.74
C LYS A 72 -26.07 0.09 -9.36
N GLN A 73 -25.09 0.02 -8.47
CA GLN A 73 -25.23 0.40 -7.07
C GLN A 73 -23.91 1.00 -6.56
N PRO A 74 -23.77 2.34 -6.55
CA PRO A 74 -22.56 2.97 -6.04
C PRO A 74 -22.42 2.71 -4.53
N PRO A 75 -21.29 2.19 -4.07
CA PRO A 75 -21.05 1.95 -2.64
C PRO A 75 -20.85 3.27 -1.89
N ARG A 76 -21.00 3.24 -0.56
CA ARG A 76 -20.64 4.39 0.29
C ARG A 76 -19.12 4.57 0.38
N LEU A 77 -18.37 3.49 0.25
CA LEU A 77 -16.91 3.48 0.14
C LEU A 77 -16.43 2.42 -0.86
N LEU A 78 -15.57 2.81 -1.79
CA LEU A 78 -14.83 1.91 -2.66
C LEU A 78 -13.41 1.71 -2.09
N LEU A 79 -13.04 0.47 -1.79
CA LEU A 79 -11.70 0.07 -1.37
C LEU A 79 -11.05 -0.73 -2.50
N THR A 80 -9.99 -0.20 -3.13
CA THR A 80 -9.25 -0.94 -4.16
C THR A 80 -7.93 -1.46 -3.60
N LEU A 81 -7.61 -2.71 -3.96
CA LEU A 81 -6.36 -3.35 -3.61
C LEU A 81 -5.53 -3.53 -4.89
N GLY A 82 -4.33 -2.95 -4.91
CA GLY A 82 -3.39 -3.06 -6.01
C GLY A 82 -3.62 -2.06 -7.15
N VAL A 83 -2.66 -2.02 -8.06
CA VAL A 83 -2.55 -0.99 -9.10
C VAL A 83 -3.68 -1.08 -10.11
N SER A 84 -3.97 -2.28 -10.63
CA SER A 84 -4.95 -2.47 -11.71
C SER A 84 -6.38 -2.15 -11.28
N ALA A 85 -6.81 -2.60 -10.09
CA ALA A 85 -8.10 -2.23 -9.52
C ALA A 85 -8.23 -0.71 -9.29
N THR A 86 -7.16 -0.10 -8.78
CA THR A 86 -7.10 1.35 -8.52
C THR A 86 -7.17 2.17 -9.81
N GLU A 87 -6.44 1.76 -10.83
CA GLU A 87 -6.46 2.40 -12.15
C GLU A 87 -7.86 2.36 -12.76
N GLN A 88 -8.50 1.19 -12.76
CA GLN A 88 -9.86 1.04 -13.30
C GLN A 88 -10.88 1.88 -12.52
N ALA A 89 -10.76 1.97 -11.19
CA ALA A 89 -11.60 2.83 -10.36
C ALA A 89 -11.41 4.32 -10.67
N ILE A 90 -10.18 4.76 -10.94
CA ILE A 90 -9.87 6.13 -11.35
C ILE A 90 -10.40 6.43 -12.76
N GLN A 91 -10.41 5.45 -13.65
CA GLN A 91 -10.93 5.58 -15.02
C GLN A 91 -12.47 5.58 -15.08
N SER A 92 -13.15 4.94 -14.14
CA SER A 92 -14.63 4.84 -14.11
C SER A 92 -15.37 6.20 -14.03
N ASN A 93 -14.66 7.30 -13.72
CA ASN A 93 -15.19 8.66 -13.53
C ASN A 93 -16.36 8.77 -12.51
N GLN A 94 -16.61 7.73 -11.73
CA GLN A 94 -17.60 7.74 -10.65
C GLN A 94 -17.08 8.53 -9.45
N ARG A 95 -17.96 9.27 -8.78
CA ARG A 95 -17.64 10.15 -7.65
C ARG A 95 -17.87 9.50 -6.28
N VAL A 96 -17.58 8.21 -6.18
CA VAL A 96 -17.62 7.48 -4.91
C VAL A 96 -16.35 7.76 -4.09
N PRO A 97 -16.44 7.88 -2.74
CA PRO A 97 -15.27 7.90 -1.89
C PRO A 97 -14.40 6.67 -2.17
N HIS A 98 -13.15 6.89 -2.54
CA HIS A 98 -12.23 5.85 -3.00
C HIS A 98 -10.96 5.83 -2.16
N LEU A 99 -10.72 4.73 -1.47
CA LEU A 99 -9.50 4.45 -0.73
C LEU A 99 -8.70 3.38 -1.47
N ALA A 100 -7.52 3.74 -1.98
CA ALA A 100 -6.60 2.79 -2.60
C ALA A 100 -5.59 2.25 -1.59
N VAL A 101 -5.30 0.96 -1.63
CA VAL A 101 -4.27 0.31 -0.80
C VAL A 101 -3.42 -0.64 -1.63
N LEU A 102 -2.22 -0.98 -1.14
CA LEU A 102 -1.24 -1.82 -1.86
C LEU A 102 -0.82 -1.22 -3.22
N VAL A 103 -0.77 0.12 -3.32
CA VAL A 103 -0.33 0.84 -4.52
C VAL A 103 0.91 1.67 -4.18
N PRO A 104 2.00 1.58 -4.97
CA PRO A 104 3.15 2.46 -4.79
C PRO A 104 2.76 3.93 -4.99
N ARG A 105 3.34 4.83 -4.18
CA ARG A 105 3.05 6.27 -4.18
C ARG A 105 3.21 6.89 -5.56
N LEU A 106 4.35 6.67 -6.21
CA LEU A 106 4.63 7.27 -7.52
C LEU A 106 3.66 6.77 -8.58
N THR A 107 3.23 5.51 -8.50
CA THR A 107 2.19 4.96 -9.37
C THR A 107 0.85 5.65 -9.12
N TYR A 108 0.45 5.80 -7.86
CA TYR A 108 -0.80 6.47 -7.49
C TYR A 108 -0.83 7.95 -7.91
N GLU A 109 0.24 8.70 -7.64
CA GLU A 109 0.37 10.10 -8.06
C GLU A 109 0.32 10.25 -9.59
N LYS A 110 1.00 9.35 -10.32
CA LYS A 110 0.95 9.33 -11.79
C LYS A 110 -0.46 9.07 -12.32
N LEU A 111 -1.19 8.11 -11.74
CA LEU A 111 -2.59 7.82 -12.14
C LEU A 111 -3.51 9.03 -11.96
N LEU A 112 -3.22 9.93 -11.03
CA LEU A 112 -4.02 11.11 -10.73
C LEU A 112 -3.53 12.40 -11.39
N SER A 113 -2.32 12.41 -11.96
CA SER A 113 -1.67 13.61 -12.52
C SER A 113 -2.49 14.36 -13.58
N SER A 114 -3.36 13.64 -14.31
CA SER A 114 -4.24 14.21 -15.34
C SER A 114 -5.67 14.50 -14.86
N LYS A 115 -5.97 14.28 -13.58
CA LYS A 115 -7.32 14.44 -13.03
C LYS A 115 -7.54 15.83 -12.41
N PRO A 116 -8.74 16.41 -12.54
CA PRO A 116 -9.05 17.70 -11.96
C PRO A 116 -9.05 17.66 -10.42
N ALA A 117 -8.74 18.79 -9.77
CA ALA A 117 -8.67 18.88 -8.31
C ALA A 117 -9.96 18.46 -7.58
N THR A 118 -11.11 18.58 -8.24
CA THR A 118 -12.42 18.13 -7.73
C THR A 118 -12.51 16.62 -7.61
N ASP A 119 -11.88 15.85 -8.50
CA ASP A 119 -11.82 14.38 -8.42
C ASP A 119 -10.87 13.91 -7.31
N LEU A 120 -9.84 14.70 -6.98
CA LEU A 120 -8.86 14.37 -5.94
C LEU A 120 -9.46 14.40 -4.53
N ARG A 121 -10.49 15.22 -4.29
CA ARG A 121 -11.10 15.39 -2.95
C ARG A 121 -11.76 14.13 -2.40
N ASN A 122 -12.22 13.24 -3.28
CA ASN A 122 -12.88 11.99 -2.90
C ASN A 122 -11.96 10.77 -3.03
N ARG A 123 -10.65 10.99 -3.19
CA ARG A 123 -9.68 9.92 -3.43
C ARG A 123 -8.55 10.00 -2.41
N SER A 124 -8.28 8.87 -1.79
CA SER A 124 -7.22 8.71 -0.82
C SER A 124 -6.45 7.43 -1.06
N ALA A 125 -5.29 7.32 -0.43
CA ALA A 125 -4.51 6.09 -0.45
C ALA A 125 -3.80 5.85 0.88
N ILE A 126 -3.61 4.58 1.20
CA ILE A 126 -2.52 4.12 2.07
C ILE A 126 -1.47 3.52 1.13
N TYR A 127 -0.35 4.21 0.98
CA TYR A 127 0.71 3.77 0.06
C TYR A 127 1.29 2.42 0.49
N LEU A 128 1.77 1.65 -0.49
CA LEU A 128 2.54 0.42 -0.22
C LEU A 128 3.92 0.75 0.39
N ASP A 129 4.50 1.86 -0.03
CA ASP A 129 5.83 2.31 0.37
C ASP A 129 5.93 2.68 1.86
N GLN A 130 7.17 2.74 2.34
CA GLN A 130 7.51 3.43 3.57
C GLN A 130 8.17 4.78 3.23
N PRO A 131 8.04 5.81 4.07
CA PRO A 131 8.76 7.06 3.89
C PRO A 131 10.27 6.82 3.91
N LEU A 132 11.02 7.57 3.09
CA LEU A 132 12.48 7.44 2.97
C LEU A 132 13.19 7.59 4.33
N ASP A 133 12.65 8.41 5.23
CA ASP A 133 13.18 8.62 6.56
C ASP A 133 13.22 7.32 7.40
N ARG A 134 12.27 6.40 7.23
CA ARG A 134 12.30 5.08 7.88
C ARG A 134 13.44 4.21 7.37
N PHE A 135 13.71 4.23 6.06
CA PHE A 135 14.86 3.53 5.49
C PHE A 135 16.18 4.11 5.98
N LEU A 136 16.29 5.43 6.00
CA LEU A 136 17.50 6.13 6.45
C LEU A 136 17.75 5.93 7.95
N GLY A 137 16.71 6.05 8.79
CA GLY A 137 16.82 5.80 10.23
C GLY A 137 17.22 4.35 10.49
N LEU A 138 16.57 3.38 9.83
CA LEU A 138 16.95 1.98 9.94
C LEU A 138 18.40 1.74 9.50
N ALA A 139 18.84 2.34 8.39
CA ALA A 139 20.21 2.25 7.92
C ALA A 139 21.20 2.78 8.97
N ARG A 140 20.91 3.92 9.62
CA ARG A 140 21.76 4.50 10.69
C ARG A 140 21.84 3.60 11.92
N LEU A 141 20.75 2.90 12.26
CA LEU A 141 20.72 1.99 13.40
C LEU A 141 21.55 0.72 13.17
N VAL A 142 21.73 0.28 11.92
CA VAL A 142 22.42 -0.98 11.60
C VAL A 142 23.80 -0.81 10.98
N VAL A 143 24.10 0.36 10.40
CA VAL A 143 25.40 0.66 9.79
C VAL A 143 26.13 1.73 10.64
N PRO A 144 27.23 1.37 11.30
CA PRO A 144 28.03 2.32 12.07
C PRO A 144 28.58 3.45 11.20
N ASN A 145 28.58 4.68 11.72
CA ASN A 145 29.12 5.87 11.05
C ASN A 145 28.57 6.06 9.62
N LEU A 146 27.26 5.89 9.43
CA LEU A 146 26.63 6.01 8.12
C LEU A 146 26.73 7.45 7.57
N GLU A 147 27.50 7.62 6.51
CA GLU A 147 27.76 8.88 5.80
C GLU A 147 27.19 8.87 4.38
N ARG A 148 27.11 7.71 3.71
CA ARG A 148 26.63 7.64 2.32
C ARG A 148 25.86 6.37 2.01
N VAL A 149 24.72 6.52 1.35
CA VAL A 149 23.85 5.43 0.89
C VAL A 149 23.54 5.54 -0.60
N ALA A 150 23.37 4.40 -1.25
CA ALA A 150 22.95 4.32 -2.64
C ALA A 150 21.45 4.03 -2.76
N ILE A 151 20.81 4.53 -3.82
CA ILE A 151 19.46 4.19 -4.27
C ILE A 151 19.52 3.96 -5.78
N LEU A 152 18.94 2.86 -6.25
CA LEU A 152 18.70 2.62 -7.67
C LEU A 152 17.25 3.01 -8.00
N SER A 153 17.03 3.77 -9.07
CA SER A 153 15.70 4.27 -9.46
C SER A 153 15.51 4.18 -10.96
N SER A 154 14.33 3.76 -11.43
CA SER A 154 13.97 3.82 -12.84
C SER A 154 13.29 5.12 -13.26
N MET A 155 12.91 5.96 -12.29
CA MET A 155 12.11 7.17 -12.54
C MET A 155 12.94 8.44 -12.64
N ASP A 156 12.52 9.29 -13.57
CA ASP A 156 12.66 10.75 -13.55
C ASP A 156 11.26 11.35 -13.25
N PRO A 157 11.08 12.12 -12.16
CA PRO A 157 12.10 12.50 -11.20
C PRO A 157 12.51 11.35 -10.30
N ALA A 158 13.82 11.21 -10.14
CA ALA A 158 14.42 10.35 -9.13
C ALA A 158 13.88 10.74 -7.74
N PRO A 159 13.86 9.83 -6.74
CA PRO A 159 13.55 10.22 -5.37
C PRO A 159 14.38 11.45 -4.98
N PRO A 160 13.79 12.41 -4.25
CA PRO A 160 14.41 13.71 -4.06
C PRO A 160 15.81 13.54 -3.47
N ARG A 161 16.82 14.13 -4.15
CA ARG A 161 18.26 14.00 -3.80
C ARG A 161 18.59 14.52 -2.40
N LYS A 162 17.69 15.31 -1.81
CA LYS A 162 17.68 15.65 -0.39
C LYS A 162 16.40 15.04 0.19
N PRO A 163 16.45 14.39 1.37
CA PRO A 163 15.22 13.94 2.00
C PRO A 163 14.30 15.16 2.15
N LEU A 164 13.09 15.07 1.59
CA LEU A 164 12.12 16.15 1.64
C LEU A 164 11.67 16.27 3.11
N ALA A 165 12.30 17.18 3.85
CA ALA A 165 12.15 17.33 5.30
C ALA A 165 12.57 16.10 6.13
N SER A 166 13.87 15.73 6.13
CA SER A 166 14.36 14.66 7.00
C SER A 166 14.06 14.96 8.48
N ALA A 167 13.30 14.09 9.14
CA ALA A 167 13.21 14.06 10.61
C ALA A 167 14.59 13.78 11.26
N LEU A 168 15.52 13.22 10.49
CA LEU A 168 16.85 12.84 10.95
C LEU A 168 17.77 14.06 11.14
N LYS A 169 18.43 14.11 12.29
CA LYS A 169 19.57 15.01 12.54
C LYS A 169 20.80 14.49 11.77
N ASN A 170 21.28 15.27 10.80
CA ASN A 170 22.43 14.94 9.92
C ASN A 170 22.20 13.68 9.07
N PRO A 171 21.34 13.74 8.03
CA PRO A 171 21.10 12.60 7.14
C PRO A 171 22.36 12.26 6.32
N PRO A 172 22.59 10.97 5.99
CA PRO A 172 23.70 10.58 5.12
C PRO A 172 23.49 11.12 3.69
N ALA A 173 24.59 11.26 2.96
CA ALA A 173 24.55 11.64 1.55
C ALA A 173 23.84 10.56 0.72
N LEU A 174 22.87 10.98 -0.10
CA LEU A 174 22.13 10.12 -1.00
C LEU A 174 22.79 10.09 -2.38
N VAL A 175 23.22 8.90 -2.82
CA VAL A 175 23.65 8.64 -4.19
C VAL A 175 22.50 7.96 -4.93
N VAL A 176 21.78 8.73 -5.74
CA VAL A 176 20.67 8.22 -6.53
C VAL A 176 21.15 7.98 -7.96
N GLU A 177 21.08 6.73 -8.41
CA GLU A 177 21.48 6.31 -9.74
C GLU A 177 20.27 5.86 -10.54
N LEU A 178 20.20 6.33 -11.79
CA LEU A 178 19.13 6.01 -12.70
C LEU A 178 19.43 4.71 -13.44
N ILE A 179 18.44 3.82 -13.48
CA ILE A 179 18.47 2.54 -14.19
C ILE A 179 17.48 2.63 -15.35
N GLU A 180 18.00 2.73 -16.57
CA GLU A 180 17.19 2.77 -17.78
C GLU A 180 16.75 1.36 -18.22
N SER A 181 17.64 0.38 -18.05
CA SER A 181 17.39 -1.01 -18.37
C SER A 181 18.00 -1.97 -17.36
N GLU A 182 17.51 -3.22 -17.31
CA GLU A 182 18.03 -4.26 -16.42
C GLU A 182 19.54 -4.51 -16.61
N ARG A 183 20.06 -4.29 -17.83
CA ARG A 183 21.48 -4.47 -18.16
C ARG A 183 22.38 -3.45 -17.47
N ASP A 184 21.82 -2.31 -17.06
CA ASP A 184 22.58 -1.21 -16.45
C ASP A 184 22.76 -1.40 -14.94
N ILE A 185 21.99 -2.32 -14.32
CA ILE A 185 21.98 -2.55 -12.87
C ILE A 185 23.37 -2.92 -12.36
N VAL A 186 23.95 -4.00 -12.89
CA VAL A 186 25.24 -4.52 -12.38
C VAL A 186 26.39 -3.53 -12.61
N PRO A 187 26.58 -2.95 -13.82
CA PRO A 187 27.61 -1.94 -14.05
C PRO A 187 27.46 -0.71 -13.13
N THR A 188 26.23 -0.24 -12.93
CA THR A 188 25.95 0.90 -12.04
C THR A 188 26.31 0.56 -10.60
N MET A 189 25.91 -0.61 -10.11
CA MET A 189 26.26 -1.05 -8.76
C MET A 189 27.77 -1.21 -8.58
N GLN A 190 28.48 -1.77 -9.55
CA GLN A 190 29.94 -1.91 -9.48
C GLN A 190 30.65 -0.55 -9.38
N ARG A 191 30.09 0.49 -9.99
CA ARG A 191 30.61 1.86 -9.91
C ARG A 191 30.29 2.53 -8.58
N VAL A 192 29.07 2.35 -8.05
CA VAL A 192 28.55 3.15 -6.92
C VAL A 192 28.80 2.51 -5.57
N LEU A 193 28.63 1.18 -5.46
CA LEU A 193 28.74 0.48 -4.18
C LEU A 193 30.07 0.68 -3.46
N PRO A 194 31.25 0.69 -4.13
CA PRO A 194 32.53 0.94 -3.45
C PRO A 194 32.60 2.26 -2.69
N GLY A 195 31.78 3.26 -3.07
CA GLY A 195 31.72 4.56 -2.44
C GLY A 195 30.60 4.74 -1.42
N THR A 196 29.82 3.69 -1.11
CA THR A 196 28.64 3.75 -0.24
C THR A 196 28.68 2.68 0.85
N GLN A 197 27.98 2.90 1.97
CA GLN A 197 27.98 1.97 3.11
C GLN A 197 26.69 1.15 3.21
N ALA A 198 25.63 1.53 2.49
CA ALA A 198 24.42 0.73 2.37
C ALA A 198 23.73 1.03 1.03
N LEU A 199 22.96 0.05 0.54
CA LEU A 199 22.01 0.21 -0.54
C LEU A 199 20.59 0.23 0.05
N LEU A 200 19.83 1.29 -0.18
CA LEU A 200 18.41 1.32 0.16
C LEU A 200 17.63 0.83 -1.05
N ALA A 201 16.98 -0.33 -0.91
CA ALA A 201 16.04 -0.80 -1.92
C ALA A 201 14.70 -0.12 -1.66
N ILE A 202 14.33 0.81 -2.54
CA ILE A 202 13.03 1.49 -2.53
C ILE A 202 12.13 0.77 -3.56
N PRO A 203 10.84 0.53 -3.29
CA PRO A 203 9.96 -0.15 -4.23
C PRO A 203 9.96 0.52 -5.61
N ASP A 204 10.47 -0.19 -6.61
CA ASP A 204 10.49 0.22 -8.00
C ASP A 204 10.37 -1.04 -8.86
N ASN A 205 9.27 -1.17 -9.59
CA ASN A 205 8.95 -2.39 -10.33
C ASN A 205 9.77 -2.60 -11.61
N LYS A 206 10.56 -1.60 -12.05
CA LYS A 206 11.51 -1.75 -13.14
C LYS A 206 12.91 -2.08 -12.63
N VAL A 207 13.26 -1.65 -11.41
CA VAL A 207 14.53 -1.97 -10.78
C VAL A 207 14.49 -3.31 -10.04
N TYR A 208 13.38 -3.62 -9.37
CA TYR A 208 13.21 -4.77 -8.48
C TYR A 208 12.10 -5.72 -8.96
N THR A 209 12.39 -6.48 -10.01
CA THR A 209 11.63 -7.67 -10.42
C THR A 209 12.15 -8.90 -9.67
N PRO A 210 11.45 -10.06 -9.71
CA PRO A 210 11.99 -11.30 -9.13
C PRO A 210 13.39 -11.66 -9.65
N HIS A 211 13.66 -11.37 -10.93
CA HIS A 211 14.97 -11.63 -11.54
C HIS A 211 16.02 -10.59 -11.12
N THR A 212 15.71 -9.30 -11.22
CA THR A 212 16.69 -8.24 -10.93
C THR A 212 16.97 -8.08 -9.44
N ALA A 213 16.00 -8.38 -8.57
CA ALA A 213 16.21 -8.37 -7.12
C ALA A 213 17.32 -9.34 -6.69
N GLU A 214 17.34 -10.56 -7.26
CA GLU A 214 18.40 -11.53 -7.00
C GLU A 214 19.76 -11.00 -7.46
N LEU A 215 19.83 -10.43 -8.68
CA LEU A 215 21.06 -9.82 -9.21
C LEU A 215 21.57 -8.68 -8.33
N VAL A 216 20.69 -7.80 -7.85
CA VAL A 216 21.03 -6.72 -6.93
C VAL A 216 21.60 -7.29 -5.63
N ILE A 217 20.91 -8.26 -5.02
CA ILE A 217 21.34 -8.86 -3.74
C ILE A 217 22.71 -9.52 -3.86
N LEU A 218 22.92 -10.33 -4.90
CA LEU A 218 24.21 -10.99 -5.15
C LEU A 218 25.33 -9.99 -5.41
N THR A 219 25.05 -8.91 -6.14
CA THR A 219 26.04 -7.88 -6.46
C THR A 219 26.41 -7.08 -5.21
N ALA A 220 25.44 -6.69 -4.38
CA ALA A 220 25.69 -6.01 -3.11
C ALA A 220 26.50 -6.89 -2.14
N TYR A 221 26.15 -8.18 -2.07
CA TYR A 221 26.88 -9.15 -1.24
C TYR A 221 28.36 -9.29 -1.65
N ARG A 222 28.65 -9.38 -2.96
CA ARG A 222 30.04 -9.43 -3.46
C ARG A 222 30.84 -8.17 -3.11
N GLN A 223 30.18 -7.02 -3.07
CA GLN A 223 30.77 -5.74 -2.66
C GLN A 223 30.75 -5.53 -1.14
N ARG A 224 30.23 -6.50 -0.36
CA ARG A 224 30.04 -6.40 1.09
C ARG A 224 29.23 -5.17 1.52
N VAL A 225 28.30 -4.72 0.69
CA VAL A 225 27.40 -3.61 1.01
C VAL A 225 26.06 -4.17 1.48
N PRO A 226 25.60 -3.86 2.71
CA PRO A 226 24.30 -4.30 3.19
C PRO A 226 23.15 -3.62 2.43
N ILE A 227 22.06 -4.36 2.27
CA ILE A 227 20.82 -3.85 1.69
C ILE A 227 19.78 -3.62 2.79
N ILE A 228 19.18 -2.43 2.80
CA ILE A 228 17.98 -2.12 3.58
C ILE A 228 16.78 -2.24 2.64
N GLY A 229 16.01 -3.32 2.82
CA GLY A 229 14.91 -3.69 1.93
C GLY A 229 13.56 -3.09 2.31
N PHE A 230 12.59 -3.26 1.42
CA PHE A 230 11.24 -2.71 1.54
C PHE A 230 10.17 -3.77 1.82
N SER A 231 10.56 -5.02 2.08
CA SER A 231 9.62 -6.11 2.34
C SER A 231 10.26 -7.30 3.08
N SER A 232 9.43 -8.12 3.72
CA SER A 232 9.90 -9.37 4.33
C SER A 232 10.47 -10.35 3.30
N THR A 233 9.96 -10.34 2.06
CA THR A 233 10.50 -11.15 0.96
C THR A 233 11.92 -10.72 0.62
N PHE A 234 12.23 -9.43 0.64
CA PHE A 234 13.58 -8.91 0.43
C PHE A 234 14.55 -9.36 1.54
N THR A 235 14.12 -9.30 2.80
CA THR A 235 14.91 -9.84 3.92
C THR A 235 15.20 -11.33 3.74
N ARG A 236 14.18 -12.13 3.37
CA ARG A 236 14.36 -13.57 3.09
C ARG A 236 15.27 -13.84 1.90
N ALA A 237 15.24 -12.97 0.88
CA ALA A 237 16.06 -13.11 -0.32
C ALA A 237 17.54 -12.73 -0.10
N GLY A 238 17.88 -12.03 0.99
CA GLY A 238 19.27 -11.72 1.34
C GLY A 238 19.56 -10.26 1.66
N ALA A 239 18.53 -9.41 1.77
CA ALA A 239 18.71 -8.10 2.39
C ALA A 239 19.05 -8.24 3.88
N LEU A 240 19.79 -7.27 4.42
CA LEU A 240 20.24 -7.27 5.81
C LEU A 240 19.05 -7.14 6.76
N CYS A 241 18.21 -6.17 6.49
CA CYS A 241 16.96 -5.92 7.19
C CYS A 241 15.98 -5.25 6.22
N SER A 242 14.72 -5.11 6.62
CA SER A 242 13.72 -4.39 5.83
C SER A 242 12.71 -3.70 6.72
N VAL A 243 12.20 -2.57 6.25
CA VAL A 243 11.09 -1.83 6.87
C VAL A 243 9.89 -1.84 5.93
N TYR A 244 8.73 -2.27 6.44
CA TYR A 244 7.53 -2.47 5.63
C TYR A 244 6.28 -2.54 6.50
N SER A 245 5.10 -2.38 5.90
CA SER A 245 3.82 -2.64 6.55
C SER A 245 3.26 -3.98 6.11
N THR A 246 2.72 -4.75 7.05
CA THR A 246 2.03 -6.00 6.72
C THR A 246 0.65 -5.73 6.11
N PRO A 247 0.09 -6.68 5.33
CA PRO A 247 -1.27 -6.55 4.84
C PRO A 247 -2.30 -6.39 5.98
N SER A 248 -2.12 -7.09 7.10
CA SER A 248 -2.91 -6.87 8.32
C SER A 248 -2.83 -5.43 8.85
N GLN A 249 -1.63 -4.85 8.94
CA GLN A 249 -1.43 -3.47 9.41
C GLN A 249 -2.13 -2.45 8.50
N ILE A 250 -2.04 -2.64 7.18
CA ILE A 250 -2.74 -1.80 6.20
C ILE A 250 -4.26 -1.98 6.32
N GLY A 251 -4.73 -3.24 6.44
CA GLY A 251 -6.15 -3.56 6.63
C GLY A 251 -6.75 -2.93 7.88
N GLN A 252 -6.00 -2.92 8.99
CA GLN A 252 -6.39 -2.25 10.22
C GLN A 252 -6.56 -0.74 10.00
N GLN A 253 -5.55 -0.07 9.45
CA GLN A 253 -5.60 1.37 9.20
C GLN A 253 -6.72 1.73 8.19
N ALA A 254 -6.93 0.90 7.17
CA ALA A 254 -8.02 1.07 6.21
C ALA A 254 -9.40 0.97 6.89
N ALA A 255 -9.58 0.01 7.81
CA ALA A 255 -10.83 -0.13 8.57
C ALA A 255 -11.07 1.06 9.50
N GLU A 256 -10.02 1.62 10.11
CA GLU A 256 -10.11 2.84 10.92
C GLU A 256 -10.57 4.04 10.08
N ILE A 257 -10.00 4.23 8.88
CA ILE A 257 -10.44 5.27 7.94
C ILE A 257 -11.89 5.02 7.51
N ALA A 258 -12.21 3.80 7.08
CA ALA A 258 -13.54 3.42 6.62
C ALA A 258 -14.62 3.67 7.67
N SER A 259 -14.37 3.30 8.94
CA SER A 259 -15.32 3.52 10.03
C SER A 259 -15.67 5.00 10.24
N LYS A 260 -14.69 5.91 10.10
CA LYS A 260 -14.91 7.36 10.22
C LYS A 260 -15.72 7.92 9.06
N VAL A 261 -15.47 7.41 7.84
CA VAL A 261 -16.22 7.79 6.63
C VAL A 261 -17.66 7.28 6.70
N LEU A 262 -17.86 6.01 7.04
CA LEU A 262 -19.18 5.36 7.10
C LEU A 262 -20.04 5.87 8.26
N SER A 263 -19.45 6.39 9.34
CA SER A 263 -20.18 7.06 10.41
C SER A 263 -20.48 8.54 10.12
N GLY A 264 -20.07 9.06 8.96
CA GLY A 264 -20.23 10.48 8.60
C GLY A 264 -19.37 11.44 9.43
N ARG A 265 -18.42 10.92 10.22
CA ARG A 265 -17.57 11.70 11.14
C ARG A 265 -16.40 12.38 10.43
N ALA A 266 -15.98 11.86 9.27
CA ALA A 266 -14.87 12.43 8.51
C ALA A 266 -15.03 12.19 7.00
N VAL A 267 -14.41 13.05 6.22
CA VAL A 267 -14.08 12.77 4.82
C VAL A 267 -12.83 11.90 4.73
N LEU A 268 -12.55 11.36 3.55
CA LEU A 268 -11.30 10.65 3.31
C LEU A 268 -10.09 11.56 3.60
N PRO A 269 -9.06 11.06 4.29
CA PRO A 269 -7.85 11.83 4.55
C PRO A 269 -7.07 12.04 3.24
N ALA A 270 -6.10 12.94 3.25
CA ALA A 270 -5.13 12.99 2.17
C ALA A 270 -4.40 11.64 2.03
N PRO A 271 -4.00 11.23 0.81
CA PRO A 271 -3.12 10.08 0.60
C PRO A 271 -1.89 10.14 1.51
N GLN A 272 -1.57 9.02 2.17
CA GLN A 272 -0.54 8.97 3.21
C GLN A 272 0.22 7.65 3.20
N TYR A 273 1.42 7.67 3.77
CA TYR A 273 2.14 6.44 4.10
C TYR A 273 1.44 5.67 5.24
N PRO A 274 1.69 4.35 5.38
CA PRO A 274 1.18 3.59 6.50
C PRO A 274 1.65 4.15 7.85
N GLN A 275 0.75 4.20 8.82
CA GLN A 275 1.07 4.58 10.21
C GLN A 275 1.74 3.43 10.95
N HIS A 276 1.26 2.21 10.73
CA HIS A 276 1.80 1.00 11.33
C HIS A 276 2.78 0.32 10.38
N TYR A 277 3.95 -0.05 10.89
CA TYR A 277 4.98 -0.77 10.14
C TYR A 277 5.76 -1.72 11.06
N THR A 278 6.64 -2.52 10.48
CA THR A 278 7.48 -3.46 11.19
C THR A 278 8.84 -3.59 10.52
N ILE A 279 9.75 -4.29 11.18
CA ILE A 279 11.10 -4.58 10.71
C ILE A 279 11.30 -6.08 10.64
N SER A 280 11.97 -6.56 9.60
CA SER A 280 12.57 -7.91 9.57
C SER A 280 14.08 -7.81 9.46
N VAL A 281 14.79 -8.78 10.05
CA VAL A 281 16.26 -8.86 10.06
C VAL A 281 16.70 -10.21 9.53
N ASN A 282 17.84 -10.26 8.86
CA ASN A 282 18.49 -11.48 8.40
C ASN A 282 19.82 -11.69 9.15
N ASP A 283 19.77 -12.46 10.24
CA ASP A 283 20.95 -12.74 11.08
C ASP A 283 22.04 -13.53 10.35
N ARG A 284 21.69 -14.24 9.27
CA ARG A 284 22.69 -14.96 8.44
C ARG A 284 23.50 -13.96 7.62
N VAL A 285 22.83 -12.99 7.01
CA VAL A 285 23.48 -11.91 6.24
C VAL A 285 24.29 -11.01 7.17
N ALA A 286 23.76 -10.66 8.34
CA ALA A 286 24.49 -9.88 9.34
C ALA A 286 25.84 -10.54 9.70
N ARG A 287 25.83 -11.84 10.03
CA ARG A 287 27.05 -12.60 10.32
C ARG A 287 28.00 -12.69 9.13
N ALA A 288 27.48 -12.90 7.92
CA ALA A 288 28.30 -12.96 6.71
C ALA A 288 28.99 -11.64 6.38
N LEU A 289 28.38 -10.51 6.75
CA LEU A 289 28.95 -9.17 6.64
C LEU A 289 29.77 -8.74 7.88
N GLY A 290 29.88 -9.60 8.91
CA GLY A 290 30.58 -9.27 10.15
C GLY A 290 29.89 -8.16 10.96
N MET A 291 28.57 -8.02 10.84
CA MET A 291 27.78 -6.98 11.50
C MET A 291 27.02 -7.55 12.70
N GLU A 292 27.05 -6.82 13.81
CA GLU A 292 26.19 -7.09 14.96
C GLU A 292 24.91 -6.28 14.86
N ILE A 293 23.76 -6.96 14.80
CA ILE A 293 22.46 -6.31 14.62
C ILE A 293 21.55 -6.63 15.80
N LYS A 294 20.83 -5.61 16.26
CA LYS A 294 19.84 -5.76 17.33
C LYS A 294 18.59 -6.50 16.79
N PRO A 295 17.89 -7.28 17.63
CA PRO A 295 16.62 -7.90 17.26
C PRO A 295 15.61 -6.88 16.69
N ALA A 296 14.78 -7.32 15.75
CA ALA A 296 13.80 -6.47 15.06
C ALA A 296 12.90 -5.63 15.99
N PRO A 297 12.37 -6.15 17.13
CA PRO A 297 11.58 -5.34 18.05
C PRO A 297 12.35 -4.14 18.64
N ILE A 298 13.64 -4.34 18.96
CA ILE A 298 14.51 -3.28 19.51
C ILE A 298 14.82 -2.24 18.43
N LEU A 299 15.05 -2.68 17.18
CA LEU A 299 15.25 -1.75 16.06
C LEU A 299 13.99 -0.92 15.80
N LEU A 300 12.79 -1.53 15.90
CA LEU A 300 11.53 -0.84 15.67
C LEU A 300 11.31 0.26 16.73
N GLU A 301 11.50 -0.07 18.00
CA GLU A 301 11.40 0.90 19.10
C GLU A 301 12.39 2.06 18.94
N ARG A 302 13.65 1.77 18.60
CA ARG A 302 14.67 2.80 18.38
C ARG A 302 14.35 3.67 17.17
N LEU A 303 13.79 3.08 16.11
CA LEU A 303 13.42 3.83 14.92
C LEU A 303 12.26 4.80 15.21
N HIS A 304 11.25 4.38 15.97
CA HIS A 304 10.21 5.27 16.48
C HIS A 304 10.80 6.45 17.25
N GLN A 305 11.71 6.19 18.19
CA GLN A 305 12.39 7.24 18.97
C GLN A 305 13.20 8.20 18.10
N GLU A 306 13.92 7.67 17.11
CA GLU A 306 14.76 8.46 16.21
C GLU A 306 13.93 9.38 15.29
N LEU A 307 12.75 8.93 14.87
CA LEU A 307 11.85 9.67 14.00
C LEU A 307 10.80 10.50 14.75
N GLY A 308 10.70 10.35 16.07
CA GLY A 308 9.64 10.98 16.87
C GLY A 308 8.25 10.45 16.56
N GLU A 309 8.16 9.20 16.09
CA GLU A 309 6.89 8.49 15.89
C GLU A 309 6.49 7.83 17.23
N ASN A 310 5.22 7.96 17.62
CA ASN A 310 4.64 7.34 18.83
C ASN A 310 3.86 6.08 18.46
#